data_AF-A0A015JDA3-F1
#
_entry.id   AF-A0A015JDA3-F1
#
_cell.length_a   1.000
_cell.length_b   1.000
_cell.length_c   1.000
_cell.angle_alpha   90.00
_cell.angle_beta   90.00
_cell.angle_gamma   90.00
#
_symmetry.space_group_name_H-M   'P 1'
#
loop_
_entity.id
_entity.type
_entity.pdbx_description
1 polymer ?
#
loop_
_entity_poly.entity_id
_entity_poly.type
_entity_poly.pdbx_seq_one_letter_code
_entity_poly.pdbx_strand_id
1 'polypeptide(L)'
;MFGLCFECNRINTYLNWYKECYSKKFHQNFDNWTSGNKQIDKFIQESQLNARGWFELLEWIPYNRLRNIKFLARGGFSTVYKAIWLDDRISRWNYEKQDWERNVRKLDQQDYKDANNSQIKIPLKINEKKWTSNST
;
A
#
# COMPACT_ATOMS: atom_id res chain seq x y z
N MET A 1 -10.97 9.95 22.63
CA MET A 1 -11.49 8.85 23.47
C MET A 1 -10.97 7.54 22.88
N PHE A 2 -10.26 6.75 23.68
CA PHE A 2 -9.78 5.42 23.28
C PHE A 2 -10.97 4.44 23.41
N GLY A 3 -11.30 3.75 22.32
CA GLY A 3 -12.42 2.82 22.25
C GLY A 3 -11.96 1.37 22.43
N LEU A 4 -12.85 0.51 22.93
CA LEU A 4 -12.61 -0.93 22.95
C LEU A 4 -12.89 -1.51 21.57
N CYS A 5 -12.02 -2.42 21.12
CA CYS A 5 -12.27 -3.23 19.94
C CYS A 5 -13.46 -4.14 20.21
N PHE A 6 -14.45 -4.20 19.32
CA PHE A 6 -15.58 -5.10 19.53
C PHE A 6 -15.22 -6.60 19.32
N GLU A 7 -14.16 -6.91 18.56
CA GLU A 7 -13.75 -8.31 18.34
C GLU A 7 -12.96 -8.86 19.53
N CYS A 8 -12.06 -8.07 20.12
CA CYS A 8 -11.14 -8.56 21.16
C CYS A 8 -11.26 -7.87 22.52
N ASN A 9 -12.17 -6.89 22.67
CA ASN A 9 -12.35 -6.08 23.87
C ASN A 9 -11.06 -5.42 24.41
N ARG A 10 -10.06 -5.21 23.54
CA ARG A 10 -8.83 -4.48 23.89
C ARG A 10 -8.90 -3.03 23.45
N ILE A 11 -8.19 -2.17 24.19
CA ILE A 11 -8.10 -0.74 23.92
C ILE A 11 -7.32 -0.52 22.62
N ASN A 12 -7.76 0.44 21.81
CA ASN A 12 -7.02 0.86 20.62
C ASN A 12 -5.65 1.49 20.96
N THR A 13 -4.63 1.21 20.15
CA THR A 13 -3.29 1.82 20.32
C THR A 13 -3.24 3.25 19.78
N TYR A 14 -4.11 3.57 18.82
CA TYR A 14 -4.28 4.89 18.21
C TYR A 14 -5.73 5.05 17.75
N LEU A 15 -6.20 6.27 17.44
CA LEU A 15 -7.59 6.57 17.05
C LEU A 15 -8.14 5.54 16.04
N ASN A 16 -9.07 4.68 16.47
CA ASN A 16 -9.68 3.59 15.69
C ASN A 16 -8.70 2.54 15.09
N TRP A 17 -7.51 2.38 15.68
CA TRP A 17 -6.52 1.36 15.31
C TRP A 17 -6.38 0.29 16.40
N TYR A 18 -6.78 -0.94 16.07
CA TYR A 18 -6.75 -2.07 16.98
C TYR A 18 -5.61 -3.02 16.58
N LYS A 19 -4.39 -2.71 17.03
CA LYS A 19 -3.15 -3.38 16.59
C LYS A 19 -3.29 -4.90 16.50
N GLU A 20 -3.81 -5.54 17.55
CA GLU A 20 -3.90 -7.02 17.59
C GLU A 20 -4.93 -7.61 16.63
N CYS A 21 -6.07 -6.95 16.43
CA CYS A 21 -7.05 -7.41 15.43
C CYS A 21 -6.50 -7.16 14.03
N TYR A 22 -5.96 -5.97 13.77
CA TYR A 22 -5.49 -5.59 12.45
C TYR A 22 -4.27 -6.42 12.04
N SER A 23 -3.33 -6.69 12.94
CA SER A 23 -2.19 -7.58 12.65
C SER A 23 -2.64 -8.99 12.24
N LYS A 24 -3.68 -9.54 12.89
CA LYS A 24 -4.28 -10.81 12.48
C LYS A 24 -4.93 -10.75 11.10
N LYS A 25 -5.68 -9.67 10.79
CA LYS A 25 -6.31 -9.48 9.47
C LYS A 25 -5.27 -9.27 8.36
N PHE A 26 -4.16 -8.58 8.65
CA PHE A 26 -3.05 -8.46 7.72
C PHE A 26 -2.39 -9.82 7.49
N HIS A 27 -2.10 -10.57 8.55
CA HIS A 27 -1.50 -11.90 8.47
C HIS A 27 -2.31 -12.85 7.57
N GLN A 28 -3.63 -12.80 7.66
CA GLN A 28 -4.54 -13.58 6.79
C GLN A 28 -4.46 -13.21 5.30
N ASN A 29 -3.92 -12.04 4.96
CA ASN A 29 -3.84 -11.49 3.60
C ASN A 29 -2.42 -11.40 3.05
N PHE A 30 -1.41 -11.96 3.74
CA PHE A 30 -0.01 -11.87 3.31
C PHE A 30 0.23 -12.42 1.90
N ASP A 31 -0.46 -13.50 1.54
CA ASP A 31 -0.33 -14.11 0.20
C ASP A 31 -0.89 -13.20 -0.91
N ASN A 32 -1.86 -12.33 -0.59
CA ASN A 32 -2.43 -11.37 -1.52
C ASN A 32 -1.58 -10.09 -1.68
N TRP A 33 -0.63 -9.86 -0.77
CA TRP A 33 0.19 -8.65 -0.69
C TRP A 33 1.66 -8.95 -1.00
N THR A 34 1.91 -9.56 -2.16
CA THR A 34 3.26 -9.88 -2.62
C THR A 34 3.74 -8.93 -3.72
N SER A 35 4.99 -8.49 -3.56
CA SER A 35 5.78 -7.81 -4.58
C SER A 35 6.46 -8.76 -5.57
N GLY A 36 6.39 -10.07 -5.32
CA GLY A 36 7.22 -11.07 -5.98
C GLY A 36 8.66 -11.11 -5.45
N ASN A 37 9.02 -10.27 -4.47
CA ASN A 37 10.33 -10.28 -3.82
C ASN A 37 10.16 -10.58 -2.32
N LYS A 38 10.65 -11.76 -1.90
CA LYS A 38 10.52 -12.26 -0.52
C LYS A 38 11.12 -11.33 0.54
N GLN A 39 12.21 -10.61 0.24
CA GLN A 39 12.84 -9.71 1.20
C GLN A 39 12.00 -8.45 1.41
N ILE A 40 11.47 -7.88 0.32
CA ILE A 40 10.54 -6.74 0.38
C ILE A 40 9.25 -7.15 1.08
N ASP A 41 8.69 -8.30 0.73
CA ASP A 41 7.46 -8.82 1.32
C ASP A 41 7.60 -9.01 2.83
N LYS A 42 8.71 -9.63 3.26
CA LYS A 42 9.00 -9.80 4.69
C LYS A 42 9.06 -8.45 5.43
N PHE A 43 9.74 -7.46 4.86
CA PHE A 43 9.83 -6.12 5.45
C PHE A 43 8.46 -5.43 5.57
N ILE A 44 7.63 -5.56 4.54
CA ILE A 44 6.26 -5.04 4.53
C ILE A 44 5.40 -5.74 5.60
N GLN A 45 5.47 -7.07 5.68
CA GLN A 45 4.74 -7.87 6.67
C GLN A 45 5.15 -7.51 8.11
N GLU A 46 6.45 -7.33 8.37
CA GLU A 46 6.96 -6.89 9.67
C GLU A 46 6.42 -5.51 10.06
N SER A 47 6.34 -4.57 9.12
CA SER A 47 5.69 -3.27 9.35
C SER A 47 4.21 -3.44 9.72
N GLN A 48 3.46 -4.28 9.01
CA GLN A 48 2.02 -4.49 9.25
C GLN A 48 1.71 -5.12 10.59
N LEU A 49 2.50 -6.11 11.02
CA LEU A 49 2.31 -6.76 12.32
C LEU A 49 2.59 -5.81 13.49
N ASN A 50 3.50 -4.86 13.28
CA ASN A 50 3.98 -3.98 14.33
C ASN A 50 3.32 -2.60 14.37
N ALA A 51 2.66 -2.19 13.28
CA ALA A 51 2.04 -0.88 13.11
C ALA A 51 1.11 -0.52 14.29
N ARG A 52 1.35 0.63 14.88
CA ARG A 52 0.54 1.21 15.98
C ARG A 52 -0.57 2.12 15.47
N GLY A 53 -0.52 2.46 14.19
CA GLY A 53 -1.49 3.28 13.47
C GLY A 53 -1.28 3.18 11.96
N TRP A 54 -2.23 3.71 11.18
CA TRP A 54 -2.19 3.69 9.71
C TRP A 54 -0.98 4.42 9.11
N PHE A 55 -0.34 5.33 9.85
CA PHE A 55 0.84 6.08 9.41
C PHE A 55 2.15 5.31 9.50
N GLU A 56 2.18 4.19 10.23
CA GLU A 56 3.35 3.28 10.32
C GLU A 56 3.22 2.07 9.38
N LEU A 57 2.09 1.98 8.67
CA LEU A 57 1.75 0.86 7.80
C LEU A 57 2.44 1.00 6.45
N LEU A 58 3.23 0.00 6.07
CA LEU A 58 3.71 -0.16 4.71
C LEU A 58 2.77 -1.05 3.90
N GLU A 59 2.54 -0.64 2.66
CA GLU A 59 1.68 -1.33 1.71
C GLU A 59 2.41 -1.52 0.38
N TRP A 60 2.30 -2.73 -0.17
CA TRP A 60 2.70 -2.97 -1.55
C TRP A 60 1.61 -2.43 -2.48
N ILE A 61 1.99 -1.55 -3.41
CA ILE A 61 1.06 -0.98 -4.38
C ILE A 61 1.27 -1.70 -5.72
N PRO A 62 0.32 -2.53 -6.18
CA PRO A 62 0.43 -3.16 -7.47
C PRO A 62 0.46 -2.12 -8.59
N TYR A 63 1.33 -2.30 -9.59
CA TYR A 63 1.50 -1.33 -10.67
C TYR A 63 0.22 -1.06 -11.48
N ASN A 64 -0.69 -2.04 -11.56
CA ASN A 64 -2.00 -1.86 -12.20
C ASN A 64 -2.97 -0.97 -11.40
N ARG A 65 -2.61 -0.54 -10.19
CA ARG A 65 -3.31 0.47 -9.37
C ARG A 65 -2.70 1.87 -9.50
N LEU A 66 -1.64 2.02 -10.30
CA LEU A 66 -1.03 3.30 -10.64
C LEU A 66 -1.49 3.77 -12.03
N ARG A 67 -1.69 5.08 -12.17
CA ARG A 67 -2.05 5.74 -13.44
C ARG A 67 -1.21 6.97 -13.68
N ASN A 68 -1.21 7.45 -14.92
CA ASN A 68 -0.53 8.68 -15.33
C ASN A 68 0.95 8.72 -14.88
N ILE A 69 1.67 7.62 -15.10
CA ILE A 69 3.06 7.47 -14.65
C ILE A 69 3.94 8.36 -15.53
N LYS A 70 4.42 9.47 -14.97
CA LYS A 70 5.29 10.46 -15.63
C LYS A 70 6.70 10.35 -15.07
N PHE A 71 7.70 10.43 -15.94
CA PHE A 71 9.09 10.58 -15.51
C PHE A 71 9.23 11.86 -14.68
N LEU A 72 9.93 11.77 -13.55
CA LEU A 72 10.21 12.93 -12.70
C LEU A 72 11.70 13.28 -12.73
N ALA A 73 12.58 12.31 -12.49
CA ALA A 73 14.02 12.52 -12.45
C ALA A 73 14.78 11.20 -12.62
N ARG A 74 16.06 11.28 -12.99
CA ARG A 74 16.99 10.15 -12.97
C ARG A 74 18.22 10.54 -12.18
N GLY A 75 18.57 9.72 -11.19
CA GLY A 75 19.81 9.83 -10.43
C GLY A 75 20.80 8.73 -10.82
N GLY A 76 21.92 8.64 -10.10
CA GLY A 76 22.96 7.64 -10.33
C GLY A 76 22.49 6.19 -10.10
N PHE A 77 21.53 5.99 -9.18
CA PHE A 77 21.10 4.65 -8.76
C PHE A 77 19.64 4.33 -9.09
N SER A 78 18.85 5.31 -9.52
CA SER A 78 17.41 5.11 -9.72
C SER A 78 16.80 6.08 -10.72
N THR A 79 15.62 5.70 -11.22
CA THR A 79 14.73 6.60 -11.97
C THR A 79 13.48 6.81 -11.13
N VAL A 80 13.12 8.06 -10.91
CA VAL A 80 11.95 8.48 -10.15
C VAL A 80 10.81 8.81 -11.10
N TYR A 81 9.63 8.28 -10.81
CA TYR A 81 8.40 8.57 -11.52
C TYR A 81 7.37 9.17 -10.56
N LYS A 82 6.53 10.07 -11.07
CA LYS A 82 5.31 10.52 -10.40
C LYS A 82 4.14 9.72 -10.97
N ALA A 83 3.23 9.28 -10.12
CA ALA A 83 2.03 8.55 -10.53
C ALA A 83 0.83 8.92 -9.65
N ILE A 84 -0.37 8.62 -10.14
CA ILE A 84 -1.62 8.70 -9.37
C ILE A 84 -1.93 7.29 -8.85
N TRP A 85 -2.19 7.18 -7.55
CA TRP A 85 -2.61 5.93 -6.91
C TRP A 85 -4.13 5.91 -6.75
N LEU A 86 -4.77 4.84 -7.24
CA LEU A 86 -6.24 4.75 -7.33
C LEU A 86 -6.94 4.35 -6.03
N ASP A 87 -6.25 3.71 -5.07
CA ASP A 87 -6.89 3.14 -3.88
C ASP A 87 -6.80 4.02 -2.62
N ASP A 88 -5.78 4.88 -2.54
CA ASP A 88 -5.40 5.63 -1.33
C ASP A 88 -5.06 4.72 -0.12
N ARG A 89 -4.56 5.33 0.95
CA ARG A 89 -4.08 4.64 2.14
C ARG A 89 -5.19 3.98 2.94
N ILE A 90 -4.88 2.82 3.51
CA ILE A 90 -5.71 2.16 4.51
C ILE A 90 -5.88 3.05 5.72
N SER A 91 -7.11 3.11 6.23
CA SER A 91 -7.47 3.84 7.45
C SER A 91 -7.73 2.90 8.61
N ARG A 92 -8.68 1.98 8.43
CA ARG A 92 -9.18 1.06 9.45
C ARG A 92 -9.86 -0.13 8.79
N TRP A 93 -10.12 -1.18 9.55
CA TRP A 93 -10.93 -2.29 9.09
C TRP A 93 -12.42 -1.94 9.16
N ASN A 94 -13.15 -2.16 8.07
CA ASN A 94 -14.61 -2.07 8.03
C ASN A 94 -15.19 -3.47 8.22
N TYR A 95 -15.88 -3.68 9.34
CA TYR A 95 -16.38 -4.99 9.70
C TYR A 95 -17.72 -5.36 9.07
N GLU A 96 -18.50 -4.39 8.59
CA GLU A 96 -19.71 -4.68 7.82
C GLU A 96 -19.34 -5.19 6.43
N LYS A 97 -18.33 -4.56 5.80
CA LYS A 97 -17.82 -4.95 4.48
C LYS A 97 -16.83 -6.10 4.52
N GLN A 98 -16.31 -6.42 5.70
CA GLN A 98 -15.19 -7.36 5.88
C GLN A 98 -13.99 -6.99 4.98
N ASP A 99 -13.67 -5.70 4.91
CA ASP A 99 -12.58 -5.19 4.07
C ASP A 99 -11.95 -3.92 4.67
N TRP A 100 -10.76 -3.56 4.18
CA TRP A 100 -10.05 -2.35 4.58
C TRP A 100 -10.73 -1.10 4.03
N GLU A 101 -11.14 -0.21 4.94
CA GLU A 101 -11.59 1.12 4.57
C GLU A 101 -10.39 1.99 4.19
N ARG A 102 -10.47 2.61 3.03
CA ARG A 102 -9.46 3.54 2.51
C ARG A 102 -10.01 4.96 2.56
N ASN A 103 -9.21 5.89 3.08
CA ASN A 103 -9.57 7.31 3.07
C ASN A 103 -9.29 7.88 1.69
N VAL A 104 -10.15 7.58 0.71
CA VAL A 104 -9.97 8.07 -0.66
C VAL A 104 -10.05 9.59 -0.65
N ARG A 105 -8.90 10.25 -0.84
CA ARG A 105 -8.89 11.67 -1.18
C ARG A 105 -9.60 11.80 -2.52
N LYS A 106 -10.58 12.70 -2.59
CA LYS A 106 -11.16 13.07 -3.88
C LYS A 106 -10.04 13.64 -4.73
N LEU A 107 -9.65 12.90 -5.77
CA LEU A 107 -8.85 13.45 -6.84
C LEU A 107 -9.60 14.65 -7.40
N ASP A 108 -8.89 15.74 -7.69
CA ASP A 108 -9.52 16.82 -8.43
C ASP A 108 -9.93 16.34 -9.83
N GLN A 109 -10.81 17.11 -10.47
CA GLN A 109 -11.40 16.70 -11.75
C GLN A 109 -10.35 16.53 -12.85
N GLN A 110 -9.21 17.21 -12.76
CA GLN A 110 -8.13 17.10 -13.73
C GLN A 110 -7.30 15.84 -13.47
N ASP A 111 -6.89 15.59 -12.22
CA ASP A 111 -6.18 14.36 -11.81
C ASP A 111 -7.00 13.11 -12.15
N TYR A 112 -8.33 13.15 -11.99
CA TYR A 112 -9.20 12.05 -12.39
C TYR A 112 -9.23 11.82 -13.90
N LYS A 113 -9.32 12.89 -14.71
CA LYS A 113 -9.27 12.80 -16.18
C LYS A 113 -7.92 12.25 -16.65
N ASP A 114 -6.84 12.77 -16.07
CA ASP A 114 -5.46 12.34 -16.31
C ASP A 114 -5.25 10.86 -15.94
N ALA A 115 -5.79 10.40 -14.81
CA ALA A 115 -5.68 9.01 -14.36
C ALA A 115 -6.40 8.02 -15.30
N ASN A 116 -7.50 8.44 -15.93
CA ASN A 116 -8.27 7.59 -16.85
C ASN A 116 -7.77 7.63 -18.30
N ASN A 117 -6.70 8.37 -18.60
CA ASN A 117 -6.12 8.40 -19.93
C ASN A 117 -5.36 7.09 -20.23
N SER A 118 -5.98 6.21 -21.01
CA SER A 118 -5.47 4.88 -21.39
C SER A 118 -4.30 4.89 -22.37
N GLN A 119 -3.95 6.05 -22.97
CA GLN A 119 -2.89 6.15 -23.97
C GLN A 119 -1.48 6.19 -23.37
N ILE A 120 -1.36 6.29 -22.03
CA ILE A 120 -0.06 6.39 -21.35
C ILE A 120 0.48 4.98 -21.09
N LYS A 121 1.50 4.58 -21.86
CA LYS A 121 2.22 3.31 -21.68
C LYS A 121 2.90 3.28 -20.31
N ILE A 122 2.70 2.18 -19.57
CA ILE A 122 3.41 1.92 -18.30
C ILE A 122 4.92 1.76 -18.62
N PRO A 123 5.79 2.70 -18.22
CA PRO A 123 7.21 2.62 -18.53
C PRO A 123 7.96 1.57 -17.68
N LEU A 124 7.28 0.99 -16.68
CA LEU A 124 7.87 0.12 -15.67
C LEU A 124 8.32 -1.24 -16.21
N LYS A 125 7.71 -1.75 -17.30
CA LYS A 125 8.15 -3.00 -17.94
C LYS A 125 9.61 -2.96 -18.45
N ILE A 126 10.19 -1.76 -18.60
CA ILE A 126 11.56 -1.57 -19.10
C ILE A 126 12.60 -1.66 -17.97
N ASN A 127 12.19 -1.37 -16.73
CA ASN A 127 13.10 -1.29 -15.57
C ASN A 127 12.99 -2.49 -14.62
N GLU A 128 12.10 -3.45 -14.90
CA GLU A 128 12.10 -4.78 -14.27
C GLU A 128 13.31 -5.60 -14.72
N LYS A 129 14.53 -5.13 -14.43
CA LYS A 129 15.66 -6.05 -14.37
C LYS A 129 15.40 -6.96 -13.18
N LYS A 130 15.15 -8.24 -13.46
CA LYS A 130 15.19 -9.29 -12.44
C LYS A 130 16.48 -9.10 -11.65
N TRP A 131 16.36 -8.80 -10.37
CA TRP A 131 17.48 -8.91 -9.44
C TRP A 131 17.89 -10.39 -9.43
N THR A 132 18.81 -10.75 -10.32
CA THR A 132 19.54 -12.00 -10.21
C THR A 132 20.61 -11.72 -9.16
N SER A 133 20.50 -12.41 -8.03
CA SER A 133 21.54 -12.42 -7.01
C SER A 133 22.77 -13.11 -7.59
N ASN A 134 23.56 -12.38 -8.37
CA ASN A 134 24.95 -12.75 -8.61
C ASN A 134 25.79 -11.87 -7.67
N SER A 135 25.84 -12.30 -6.41
CA SER A 135 26.86 -11.88 -5.47
C SER A 135 27.71 -13.12 -5.17
N THR A 136 28.83 -13.23 -5.88
CA THR A 136 30.04 -13.92 -5.39
C THR A 136 30.56 -13.23 -4.15
#